data_AF-A0A8S8XMZ9-F1
#
_entry.id   AF-A0A8S8XMZ9-F1
#
_cell.length_a   1.000
_cell.length_b   1.000
_cell.length_c   1.000
_cell.angle_alpha   90.00
_cell.angle_beta   90.00
_cell.angle_gamma   90.00
#
_symmetry.space_group_name_H-M   'P 1'
#
loop_
_entity.id
_entity.type
_entity.pdbx_description
1 polymer ?
#
loop_
_entity_poly.entity_id
_entity_poly.type
_entity_poly.pdbx_seq_one_letter_code
_entity_poly.pdbx_strand_id
1 'polypeptide(L)'
;MRRREPLDVEPNWKHPLPMPMPYQPVCVTQFEAVEQISKLSTKPRVFMWTDEERHCINGWEFLASVRQGVPPQGIEAELNAWMEQYPDAWLAVDLRDGIMPPSTTKPIEDYLASIPRQILVIVSGDSNSEVWPKWSLPV
;
A
#
# COMPACT_ATOMS: atom_id res chain seq x y z
N MET A 1 4.78 -46.51 8.68
CA MET A 1 4.95 -45.41 7.70
C MET A 1 4.16 -44.21 8.19
N ARG A 2 4.83 -43.11 8.60
CA ARG A 2 4.16 -41.85 8.95
C ARG A 2 3.83 -41.12 7.65
N ARG A 3 2.53 -40.96 7.34
CA ARG A 3 2.08 -40.02 6.31
C ARG A 3 2.51 -38.62 6.75
N ARG A 4 3.35 -37.97 5.94
CA ARG A 4 3.65 -36.55 6.01
C ARG A 4 2.73 -35.88 4.99
N GLU A 5 1.47 -35.72 5.34
CA GLU A 5 0.65 -34.74 4.63
C GLU A 5 1.19 -33.36 5.01
N PRO A 6 1.43 -32.44 4.07
CA PRO A 6 1.77 -31.06 4.40
C PRO A 6 0.68 -30.51 5.31
N LEU A 7 1.05 -29.82 6.39
CA LEU A 7 0.07 -28.99 7.08
C LEU A 7 -0.45 -27.98 6.04
N ASP A 8 -1.75 -28.03 5.75
CA ASP A 8 -2.46 -26.93 5.09
C ASP A 8 -2.36 -25.72 6.04
N VAL A 9 -1.31 -24.93 5.86
CA VAL A 9 -1.19 -23.63 6.51
C VAL A 9 -2.12 -22.71 5.75
N GLU A 10 -3.30 -22.46 6.32
CA GLU A 10 -4.23 -21.49 5.76
C GLU A 10 -3.53 -20.14 5.54
N PRO A 11 -3.80 -19.42 4.43
CA PRO A 11 -3.14 -18.16 4.11
C PRO A 11 -3.20 -17.19 5.30
N ASN A 12 -2.05 -16.60 5.61
CA ASN A 12 -1.70 -15.91 6.87
C ASN A 12 -2.51 -14.65 7.23
N TRP A 13 -3.57 -14.29 6.49
CA TRP A 13 -4.22 -12.97 6.60
C TRP A 13 -5.73 -13.02 6.91
N LYS A 14 -6.19 -14.04 7.63
CA LYS A 14 -7.62 -14.17 8.02
C LYS A 14 -8.17 -13.03 8.88
N HIS A 15 -7.32 -12.20 9.48
CA HIS A 15 -7.75 -11.17 10.41
C HIS A 15 -7.34 -9.78 9.92
N PRO A 16 -8.29 -8.83 9.85
CA PRO A 16 -7.98 -7.46 9.51
C PRO A 16 -7.06 -6.85 10.57
N LEU A 17 -6.19 -5.94 10.14
CA LEU A 17 -5.36 -5.17 11.04
C LEU A 17 -6.11 -3.90 11.48
N PRO A 18 -6.00 -3.52 12.76
CA PRO A 18 -6.62 -2.29 13.27
C PRO A 18 -5.94 -1.03 12.75
N MET A 19 -4.65 -1.11 12.41
CA MET A 19 -3.85 0.01 11.90
C MET A 19 -2.80 -0.48 10.89
N PRO A 20 -2.46 0.32 9.87
CA PRO A 20 -1.28 0.06 9.04
C PRO A 20 -0.01 0.20 9.90
N MET A 21 0.89 -0.78 9.78
CA MET A 21 2.15 -0.80 10.52
C MET A 21 3.33 -0.71 9.54
N PRO A 22 4.48 -0.12 9.95
CA PRO A 22 5.70 -0.18 9.15
C PRO A 22 6.03 -1.63 8.76
N TYR A 23 6.53 -1.83 7.54
CA TYR A 23 6.85 -3.15 6.95
C TYR A 23 5.65 -4.07 6.74
N GLN A 24 4.43 -3.60 6.98
CA GLN A 24 3.22 -4.40 6.88
C GLN A 24 2.13 -3.62 6.14
N PRO A 25 2.19 -3.62 4.79
CA PRO A 25 1.18 -2.96 3.98
C PRO A 25 -0.19 -3.57 4.23
N VAL A 26 -1.24 -2.74 4.10
CA VAL A 26 -2.64 -3.17 4.23
C VAL A 26 -3.38 -2.94 2.92
N CYS A 27 -4.35 -3.80 2.62
CA CYS A 27 -5.23 -3.64 1.47
C CYS A 27 -6.52 -2.92 1.87
N VAL A 28 -6.92 -1.94 1.05
CA VAL A 28 -8.18 -1.19 1.21
C VAL A 28 -8.71 -0.73 -0.14
N THR A 29 -10.02 -0.59 -0.26
CA THR A 29 -10.60 0.19 -1.35
C THR A 29 -10.41 1.69 -1.10
N GLN A 30 -10.53 2.51 -2.15
CA GLN A 30 -10.50 3.97 -2.02
C GLN A 30 -11.54 4.49 -1.00
N PHE A 31 -12.75 3.94 -1.02
CA PHE A 31 -13.81 4.35 -0.10
C PHE A 31 -13.46 4.03 1.35
N GLU A 32 -13.02 2.79 1.62
CA GLU A 32 -12.62 2.36 2.96
C GLU A 32 -11.44 3.17 3.49
N ALA A 33 -10.46 3.50 2.64
CA ALA A 33 -9.30 4.28 3.05
C ALA A 33 -9.70 5.69 3.52
N VAL A 34 -10.53 6.38 2.74
CA VAL A 34 -11.03 7.72 3.10
C VAL A 34 -11.85 7.67 4.39
N GLU A 35 -12.76 6.70 4.51
CA GLU A 35 -13.60 6.53 5.69
C GLU A 35 -12.76 6.28 6.94
N GLN A 36 -11.81 5.35 6.87
CA GLN A 36 -10.97 5.00 8.02
C GLN A 36 -10.03 6.14 8.43
N ILE A 37 -9.41 6.84 7.48
CA ILE A 37 -8.60 8.03 7.78
C ILE A 37 -9.43 9.11 8.47
N SER A 38 -10.69 9.30 8.06
CA SER A 38 -11.58 10.29 8.67
C SER A 38 -11.88 10.03 10.14
N LYS A 39 -11.80 8.75 10.56
CA LYS A 39 -12.05 8.30 11.94
C LYS A 39 -10.80 8.41 12.84
N LEU A 40 -9.62 8.65 12.27
CA LEU A 40 -8.39 8.80 13.06
C LEU A 40 -8.41 10.09 13.87
N SER A 41 -7.94 10.02 15.12
CA SER A 41 -7.82 11.19 16.00
C SER A 41 -6.84 12.23 15.46
N THR A 42 -5.78 11.76 14.79
CA THR A 42 -4.79 12.59 14.08
C THR A 42 -4.77 12.18 12.63
N LYS A 43 -5.05 13.12 11.72
CA LYS A 43 -5.08 12.86 10.28
C LYS A 43 -3.65 12.81 9.74
N PRO A 44 -3.18 11.67 9.21
CA PRO A 44 -1.87 11.61 8.59
C PRO A 44 -1.87 12.42 7.29
N ARG A 45 -0.71 12.94 6.93
CA ARG A 45 -0.45 13.43 5.58
C ARG A 45 -0.25 12.21 4.67
N VAL A 46 -1.04 12.09 3.62
CA VAL A 46 -1.02 10.92 2.73
C VAL A 46 -0.55 11.32 1.34
N PHE A 47 0.42 10.59 0.81
CA PHE A 47 0.87 10.72 -0.57
C PHE A 47 0.43 9.50 -1.36
N MET A 48 -0.21 9.74 -2.49
CA MET A 48 -0.66 8.73 -3.43
C MET A 48 0.41 8.50 -4.48
N TRP A 49 1.01 7.31 -4.43
CA TRP A 49 1.97 6.80 -5.37
C TRP A 49 1.24 6.17 -6.56
N THR A 50 1.06 6.98 -7.61
CA THR A 50 0.24 6.67 -8.78
C THR A 50 0.90 7.21 -10.05
N ASP A 51 0.41 6.79 -11.21
CA ASP A 51 0.97 7.16 -12.51
C ASP A 51 0.63 8.60 -12.91
N GLU A 52 -0.53 9.12 -12.52
CA GLU A 52 -0.97 10.47 -12.84
C GLU A 52 -1.65 11.18 -11.67
N GLU A 53 -1.41 12.48 -11.55
CA GLU A 53 -1.98 13.33 -10.49
C GLU A 53 -3.52 13.29 -10.45
N ARG A 54 -4.18 13.18 -11.61
CA ARG A 54 -5.65 13.11 -11.71
C ARG A 54 -6.26 11.88 -11.03
N HIS A 55 -5.46 10.83 -10.79
CA HIS A 55 -5.90 9.62 -10.11
C HIS A 55 -5.88 9.77 -8.58
N CYS A 56 -5.28 10.85 -8.06
CA CYS A 56 -5.21 11.10 -6.63
C CYS A 56 -6.59 11.25 -5.99
N ILE A 57 -6.69 10.70 -4.79
CA ILE A 57 -7.85 10.91 -3.92
C ILE A 57 -7.81 12.36 -3.39
N ASN A 58 -8.96 13.04 -3.40
CA ASN A 58 -9.04 14.43 -2.95
C ASN A 58 -8.45 14.63 -1.55
N GLY A 59 -7.52 15.57 -1.43
CA GLY A 59 -6.82 15.89 -0.18
C GLY A 59 -5.58 15.03 0.09
N TRP A 60 -5.23 14.10 -0.80
CA TRP A 60 -3.95 13.39 -0.78
C TRP A 60 -3.02 14.00 -1.83
N GLU A 61 -1.72 13.92 -1.57
CA GLU A 61 -0.70 14.53 -2.43
C GLU A 61 -0.16 13.54 -3.46
N PHE A 62 0.26 14.04 -4.61
CA PHE A 62 0.76 13.20 -5.69
C PHE A 62 2.22 12.80 -5.49
N LEU A 63 2.52 11.53 -5.73
CA LEU A 63 3.86 10.99 -5.90
C LEU A 63 3.89 10.11 -7.15
N ALA A 64 4.80 10.38 -8.08
CA ALA A 64 4.84 9.63 -9.35
C ALA A 64 5.36 8.20 -9.14
N SER A 65 4.59 7.21 -9.59
CA SER A 65 4.96 5.79 -9.54
C SER A 65 5.59 5.27 -10.83
N VAL A 66 5.45 6.01 -11.91
CA VAL A 66 6.05 5.75 -13.21
C VAL A 66 6.40 7.07 -13.88
N ARG A 67 7.48 7.10 -14.65
CA ARG A 67 7.85 8.23 -15.52
C ARG A 67 8.48 7.71 -16.80
N GLN A 68 8.12 8.32 -17.92
CA GLN A 68 8.67 7.93 -19.21
C GLN A 68 10.19 8.13 -19.23
N GLY A 69 10.92 7.07 -19.60
CA GLY A 69 12.38 7.10 -19.69
C GLY A 69 13.11 7.01 -18.35
N VAL A 70 12.40 6.89 -17.23
CA VAL A 70 12.99 6.68 -15.91
C VAL A 70 12.92 5.18 -15.58
N PRO A 71 14.06 4.52 -15.30
CA PRO A 71 14.05 3.11 -14.91
C PRO A 71 13.51 2.94 -13.48
N PRO A 72 13.11 1.72 -13.08
CA PRO A 72 12.57 1.46 -11.74
C PRO A 72 13.41 2.02 -10.59
N GLN A 73 14.75 1.92 -10.69
CA GLN A 73 15.68 2.44 -9.70
C GLN A 73 15.54 3.96 -9.48
N GLY A 74 15.18 4.69 -10.53
CA GLY A 74 14.93 6.13 -10.45
C GLY A 74 13.66 6.43 -9.66
N ILE A 75 12.58 5.69 -9.92
CA ILE A 75 11.33 5.83 -9.17
C ILE A 75 11.55 5.46 -7.69
N GLU A 76 12.26 4.36 -7.41
CA GLU A 76 12.60 3.96 -6.04
C GLU A 76 13.46 5.00 -5.32
N ALA A 77 14.42 5.63 -6.02
CA ALA A 77 15.23 6.70 -5.46
C ALA A 77 14.40 7.94 -5.11
N GLU A 78 13.41 8.29 -5.93
CA GLU A 78 12.47 9.38 -5.63
C GLU A 78 11.60 9.05 -4.41
N LEU A 79 11.11 7.81 -4.30
CA LEU A 79 10.37 7.37 -3.12
C LEU A 79 11.24 7.43 -1.85
N ASN A 80 12.51 7.04 -1.94
CA ASN A 80 13.45 7.14 -0.82
C ASN A 80 13.67 8.60 -0.38
N ALA A 81 13.91 9.50 -1.34
CA ALA A 81 14.04 10.93 -1.05
C ALA A 81 12.75 11.51 -0.41
N TRP A 82 11.58 11.09 -0.89
CA TRP A 82 10.29 11.45 -0.30
C TRP A 82 10.19 10.94 1.16
N MET A 83 10.61 9.71 1.45
CA MET A 83 10.58 9.16 2.81
C MET A 83 11.48 9.91 3.79
N GLU A 84 12.60 10.46 3.31
CA GLU A 84 13.48 11.33 4.12
C GLU A 84 12.84 12.70 4.36
N GLN A 85 12.18 13.26 3.34
CA GLN A 85 11.55 14.57 3.42
C GLN A 85 10.28 14.56 4.31
N TYR A 86 9.53 13.46 4.32
CA TYR A 86 8.25 13.34 5.00
C TYR A 86 8.23 12.12 5.94
N PRO A 87 8.90 12.19 7.11
CA PRO A 87 9.11 11.04 7.97
C PRO A 87 7.83 10.45 8.59
N ASP A 88 6.80 11.27 8.79
CA ASP A 88 5.52 10.89 9.40
C ASP A 88 4.40 10.70 8.38
N ALA A 89 4.68 10.87 7.09
CA ALA A 89 3.68 10.72 6.04
C ALA A 89 3.41 9.25 5.71
N TRP A 90 2.16 8.98 5.34
CA TRP A 90 1.73 7.67 4.90
C TRP A 90 1.80 7.57 3.38
N LEU A 91 2.11 6.38 2.89
CA LEU A 91 2.16 6.08 1.48
C LEU A 91 0.88 5.33 1.07
N ALA A 92 0.17 5.83 0.08
CA ALA A 92 -0.91 5.12 -0.57
C ALA A 92 -0.45 4.64 -1.95
N VAL A 93 -0.39 3.34 -2.16
CA VAL A 93 0.05 2.72 -3.41
C VAL A 93 -1.17 2.42 -4.25
N ASP A 94 -1.21 2.97 -5.46
CA ASP A 94 -2.35 2.82 -6.35
C ASP A 94 -2.20 1.56 -7.22
N LEU A 95 -2.99 0.53 -6.91
CA LEU A 95 -3.10 -0.71 -7.69
C LEU A 95 -4.54 -0.93 -8.19
N ARG A 96 -5.29 0.16 -8.38
CA ARG A 96 -6.63 0.10 -8.96
C ARG A 96 -6.57 -0.35 -10.43
N ASP A 97 -7.62 -1.02 -10.87
CA ASP A 97 -7.79 -1.44 -12.26
C ASP A 97 -7.67 -0.25 -13.22
N GLY A 98 -6.83 -0.40 -14.25
CA GLY A 98 -6.61 0.64 -15.26
C GLY A 98 -5.51 1.65 -14.91
N ILE A 99 -4.91 1.56 -13.73
CA ILE A 99 -3.75 2.34 -13.31
C ILE A 99 -2.47 1.59 -13.66
N MET A 100 -1.45 2.30 -14.17
CA MET A 100 -0.14 1.68 -14.37
C MET A 100 0.49 1.37 -13.00
N PRO A 101 0.83 0.11 -12.70
CA PRO A 101 1.43 -0.23 -11.42
C PRO A 101 2.81 0.44 -11.26
N PRO A 102 3.24 0.74 -10.02
CA PRO A 102 4.53 1.35 -9.76
C PRO A 102 5.70 0.56 -10.37
N SER A 103 6.63 1.30 -10.99
CA SER A 103 7.83 0.70 -11.56
C SER A 103 8.84 0.40 -10.46
N THR A 104 9.00 -0.88 -10.14
CA THR A 104 9.89 -1.37 -9.07
C THR A 104 10.86 -2.43 -9.61
N THR A 105 12.01 -2.58 -8.95
CA THR A 105 13.07 -3.52 -9.30
C THR A 105 12.79 -4.96 -8.87
N LYS A 106 11.86 -5.12 -7.93
CA LYS A 106 11.40 -6.38 -7.34
C LYS A 106 9.88 -6.47 -7.46
N PRO A 107 9.27 -7.65 -7.25
CA PRO A 107 7.81 -7.74 -7.08
C PRO A 107 7.33 -6.69 -6.06
N ILE A 108 6.19 -6.06 -6.36
CA ILE A 108 5.69 -4.93 -5.58
C ILE A 108 5.43 -5.34 -4.13
N GLU A 109 5.00 -6.57 -3.91
CA GLU A 109 4.76 -7.16 -2.60
C GLU A 109 6.02 -7.16 -1.72
N ASP A 110 7.11 -7.67 -2.28
CA ASP A 110 8.41 -7.73 -1.60
C ASP A 110 8.99 -6.34 -1.38
N TYR A 111 8.80 -5.44 -2.35
CA TYR A 111 9.28 -4.07 -2.26
C TYR A 111 8.56 -3.32 -1.13
N LEU A 112 7.22 -3.33 -1.11
CA LEU A 112 6.43 -2.65 -0.09
C LEU A 112 6.65 -3.23 1.31
N ALA A 113 6.85 -4.54 1.44
CA ALA A 113 7.19 -5.17 2.72
C ALA A 113 8.56 -4.73 3.28
N SER A 114 9.45 -4.21 2.43
CA SER A 114 10.75 -3.69 2.85
C SER A 114 10.74 -2.24 3.35
N ILE A 115 9.62 -1.53 3.16
CA ILE A 115 9.53 -0.10 3.44
C ILE A 115 9.12 0.16 4.90
N PRO A 116 9.88 0.98 5.65
CA PRO A 116 9.62 1.32 7.05
C PRO A 116 8.50 2.38 7.23
N ARG A 117 7.38 2.26 6.50
CA ARG A 117 6.29 3.25 6.50
C ARG A 117 4.92 2.59 6.57
N GLN A 118 3.93 3.35 7.05
CA GLN A 118 2.53 2.99 6.90
C GLN A 118 2.14 3.04 5.42
N ILE A 119 1.77 1.87 4.89
CA ILE A 119 1.43 1.70 3.47
C ILE A 119 -0.01 1.23 3.34
N LEU A 120 -0.80 1.98 2.56
CA LEU A 120 -2.14 1.61 2.11
C LEU A 120 -2.06 1.16 0.65
N VAL A 121 -2.39 -0.10 0.35
CA VAL A 121 -2.57 -0.58 -1.01
C VAL A 121 -4.02 -0.34 -1.42
N ILE A 122 -4.22 0.54 -2.40
CA ILE A 122 -5.54 0.96 -2.88
C ILE A 122 -5.95 0.09 -4.06
N VAL A 123 -7.11 -0.56 -3.95
CA VAL A 123 -7.68 -1.45 -4.99
C VAL A 123 -9.10 -1.04 -5.39
N SER A 124 -9.58 -1.51 -6.54
CA SER A 124 -10.87 -1.10 -7.12
C SER A 124 -12.10 -1.75 -6.49
N GLY A 125 -12.00 -3.02 -6.09
CA GLY A 125 -13.17 -3.87 -5.80
C GLY A 125 -13.21 -4.42 -4.38
N ASP A 126 -12.43 -5.46 -4.11
CA ASP A 126 -12.42 -6.16 -2.83
C ASP A 126 -11.07 -5.95 -2.12
N SER A 127 -11.13 -5.51 -0.87
CA SER A 127 -9.96 -5.37 0.01
C SER A 127 -9.54 -6.68 0.69
N ASN A 128 -10.28 -7.77 0.49
CA ASN A 128 -9.87 -9.13 0.85
C ASN A 128 -8.80 -9.62 -0.14
N SER A 129 -7.56 -9.22 0.14
CA SER A 129 -6.38 -9.68 -0.60
C SER A 129 -5.82 -10.95 0.05
N GLU A 130 -5.34 -11.89 -0.78
CA GLU A 130 -4.53 -13.02 -0.31
C GLU A 130 -3.11 -12.59 0.09
N VAL A 131 -2.69 -11.39 -0.35
CA VAL A 131 -1.32 -10.88 -0.20
C VAL A 131 -1.18 -9.99 1.03
N TRP A 132 -2.10 -9.04 1.21
CA TRP A 132 -2.05 -8.06 2.29
C TRP A 132 -3.29 -8.13 3.17
N PRO A 133 -3.16 -7.96 4.49
CA PRO A 133 -4.30 -7.89 5.39
C PRO A 133 -5.18 -6.68 5.06
N LYS A 134 -6.48 -6.84 5.23
CA LYS A 134 -7.40 -5.72 5.20
C LYS A 134 -7.14 -4.77 6.37
N TRP A 135 -7.18 -3.47 6.13
CA TRP A 135 -7.27 -2.50 7.24
C TRP A 135 -8.72 -2.30 7.66
N SER A 136 -8.99 -2.49 8.95
CA SER A 136 -10.29 -2.22 9.55
C SER A 136 -10.11 -1.76 10.98
N LEU A 137 -10.44 -0.50 11.26
CA LEU A 137 -10.51 0.01 12.63
C LEU A 137 -11.52 -0.79 13.47
N PRO A 138 -11.21 -1.11 14.74
CA PRO A 138 -12.15 -1.77 15.64
C PRO A 138 -13.38 -0.88 15.86
N VAL A 139 -14.56 -1.51 15.86
CA VAL A 139 -15.87 -0.90 16.11
C VAL A 139 -16.10 -0.71 17.60
#